data_AF-A0A151RWB7-F1
#
_entry.id   AF-A0A151RWB7-F1
#
_cell.length_a   1.000
_cell.length_b   1.000
_cell.length_c   1.000
_cell.angle_alpha   90.00
_cell.angle_beta   90.00
_cell.angle_gamma   90.00
#
_symmetry.space_group_name_H-M   'P 1'
#
loop_
_entity.id
_entity.type
_entity.pdbx_description
1 polymer ?
#
loop_
_entity_poly.entity_id
_entity_poly.type
_entity_poly.pdbx_seq_one_letter_code
_entity_poly.pdbx_strand_id
1 'polypeptide(L)' 'KLSDLFISSGYKQSHADHSLFIKHNGDEFTALLIYVDDIVLTGNTVVEMT' A
#
# COMPACT_ATOMS: atom_id res chain seq x y z
N LYS A 1 -1.55 -14.92 2.03
CA LYS A 1 -2.30 -14.08 1.06
C LYS A 1 -1.44 -12.89 0.69
N LEU A 2 -1.58 -12.31 -0.50
CA LEU A 2 -0.81 -11.11 -0.91
C LEU A 2 -0.93 -9.98 0.13
N SER A 3 -2.14 -9.83 0.72
CA SER A 3 -2.43 -8.93 1.84
C SER A 3 -1.50 -9.08 3.05
N ASP A 4 -1.11 -10.31 3.41
CA ASP A 4 -0.25 -10.57 4.57
C ASP A 4 1.19 -10.09 4.31
N LEU A 5 1.65 -10.15 3.05
CA LEU A 5 2.95 -9.61 2.65
C LEU A 5 2.97 -8.10 2.86
N PHE A 6 1.95 -7.38 2.39
CA PHE A 6 1.87 -5.92 2.57
C PHE A 6 1.79 -5.53 4.04
N ILE A 7 1.01 -6.26 4.84
CA ILE A 7 0.94 -6.04 6.29
C ILE A 7 2.33 -6.26 6.94
N SER A 8 3.05 -7.31 6.56
CA SER A 8 4.41 -7.56 7.05
C SER A 8 5.43 -6.51 6.60
N SER A 9 5.23 -5.91 5.42
CA SER A 9 6.05 -4.81 4.88
C SER A 9 5.71 -3.44 5.46
N GLY A 10 4.78 -3.36 6.42
CA GLY A 10 4.41 -2.16 7.14
C GLY A 10 3.23 -1.39 6.57
N TYR A 11 2.51 -1.95 5.59
CA TYR A 11 1.27 -1.36 5.10
C TYR A 11 0.12 -1.69 6.05
N LYS A 12 -0.75 -0.72 6.29
CA LYS A 12 -2.02 -0.91 6.99
C LYS A 12 -3.15 -0.97 5.98
N GLN A 13 -3.93 -2.04 6.05
CA GLN A 13 -5.17 -2.12 5.28
C GLN A 13 -6.13 -1.02 5.74
N SER A 14 -6.75 -0.34 4.78
CA SER A 14 -7.75 0.69 5.05
C SER A 14 -9.00 0.05 5.62
N HIS A 15 -9.63 0.73 6.58
CA HIS A 15 -10.90 0.29 7.16
C HIS A 15 -12.09 0.58 6.22
N ALA A 16 -11.93 1.55 5.32
CA ALA A 16 -12.95 1.93 4.36
C ALA A 16 -12.94 1.04 3.10
N ASP A 17 -11.79 0.46 2.76
CA ASP A 17 -11.62 -0.35 1.56
C ASP A 17 -10.57 -1.45 1.81
N HIS A 18 -10.99 -2.71 1.71
CA HIS A 18 -10.12 -3.88 1.92
C HIS A 18 -9.07 -4.08 0.82
N SER A 19 -9.26 -3.46 -0.35
CA SER A 19 -8.28 -3.47 -1.42
C SER A 19 -7.22 -2.38 -1.28
N LEU A 20 -7.45 -1.39 -0.40
CA LEU A 20 -6.54 -0.28 -0.17
C LEU A 20 -5.62 -0.57 1.02
N PHE A 21 -4.32 -0.43 0.80
CA PHE A 21 -3.26 -0.55 1.78
C PHE A 21 -2.48 0.76 1.82
N ILE A 22 -2.21 1.26 3.01
CA ILE A 22 -1.60 2.57 3.22
C ILE A 22 -0.42 2.41 4.16
N LYS A 23 0.73 2.93 3.75
CA LYS A 23 1.94 3.01 4.55
C LYS A 23 2.31 4.48 4.70
N HIS A 24 2.64 4.85 5.92
CA HIS A 24 3.00 6.21 6.28
C HIS A 24 4.27 6.18 7.11
N ASN A 25 5.27 6.94 6.69
CA ASN A 25 6.58 6.97 7.34
C ASN A 25 7.10 8.41 7.45
N GLY A 26 6.59 9.15 8.44
CA GLY A 26 6.91 10.57 8.58
C GLY A 26 6.20 11.40 7.51
N ASP A 27 6.95 12.06 6.62
CA ASP A 27 6.40 12.81 5.48
C ASP A 27 6.18 11.92 4.24
N GLU A 28 6.62 10.66 4.30
CA GLU A 28 6.48 9.68 3.23
C GLU A 28 5.11 9.00 3.28
N PHE A 29 4.45 8.98 2.13
CA PHE A 29 3.15 8.33 1.97
C PHE A 29 3.15 7.40 0.77
N THR A 30 2.70 6.18 0.98
CA THR A 30 2.50 5.18 -0.07
C THR A 30 1.15 4.52 0.12
N ALA A 31 0.34 4.53 -0.94
CA ALA A 31 -0.91 3.81 -1.04
C ALA A 31 -0.82 2.76 -2.15
N LEU A 32 -1.35 1.58 -1.84
CA LEU A 32 -1.39 0.43 -2.72
C LEU A 32 -2.85 -0.01 -2.82
N LEU A 33 -3.38 -0.03 -4.03
CA LEU A 33 -4.74 -0.44 -4.34
C LEU A 33 -4.68 -1.73 -5.15
N ILE A 34 -5.25 -2.80 -4.60
CA ILE A 34 -5.26 -4.12 -5.23
C ILE A 34 -6.65 -4.39 -5.78
N TYR A 35 -6.78 -4.34 -7.10
CA TYR A 35 -7.94 -4.86 -7.80
C TYR A 35 -7.64 -6.26 -8.34
N VAL A 36 -8.69 -7.01 -8.69
CA VAL A 36 -8.62 -8.44 -9.01
C VAL A 36 -7.54 -8.78 -10.04
N ASP A 37 -7.35 -7.91 -11.03
CA ASP A 37 -6.39 -8.09 -12.11
C ASP A 37 -5.21 -7.10 -12.08
N ASP A 38 -5.37 -5.94 -11.43
CA ASP A 38 -4.40 -4.84 -11.45
C ASP A 38 -4.00 -4.41 -10.04
N ILE A 39 -2.72 -4.08 -9.88
CA ILE A 39 -2.19 -3.47 -8.67
C ILE A 39 -1.75 -2.05 -9.00
N VAL A 40 -2.35 -1.08 -8.32
CA VAL A 40 -2.00 0.34 -8.46
C VAL A 40 -1.20 0.75 -7.23
N LEU A 41 0.05 1.16 -7.45
CA LEU A 41 0.89 1.77 -6.43
C LEU A 41 0.95 3.28 -6.67
N THR A 42 0.67 4.07 -5.64
CA THR A 42 0.75 5.53 -5.68
C THR A 42 1.38 6.04 -4.38
N GLY A 43 2.06 7.17 -4.40
CA GLY A 43 2.76 7.67 -3.23
C GLY A 43 3.61 8.89 -3.56
N ASN A 44 4.07 9.59 -2.52
CA ASN A 44 5.00 10.71 -2.68
C ASN A 44 6.48 10.28 -2.58
N THR A 45 6.72 9.00 -2.27
CA THR A 45 8.06 8.46 -2.02
C THR A 45 8.58 7.71 -3.22
N VAL A 46 9.59 8.27 -3.89
CA VAL A 46 10.27 7.62 -5.03
C VAL A 46 11.08 6.39 -4.57
N VAL A 47 11.48 6.34 -3.29
CA VAL A 47 12.24 5.22 -2.71
C VAL A 47 11.46 3.90 -2.73
N GLU A 48 10.13 3.92 -2.59
CA GLU A 48 9.30 2.70 -2.75
C GLU A 48 8.90 2.45 -4.21
N MET A 49 9.27 3.34 -5.15
CA MET A 49 9.01 3.22 -6.58
C MET A 49 10.26 2.90 -7.43
N THR A 50 11.41 2.63 -6.78
CA THR A 50 12.67 2.24 -7.43
C THR A 50 13.07 0.84 -7.00
#